data_AF-A0A938TCF3-F1
#
_entry.id   AF-A0A938TCF3-F1
#
_cell.length_a   1.000
_cell.length_b   1.000
_cell.length_c   1.000
_cell.angle_alpha   90.00
_cell.angle_beta   90.00
_cell.angle_gamma   90.00
#
_symmetry.space_group_name_H-M   'P 1'
#
loop_
_entity.id
_entity.type
_entity.pdbx_description
1 polymer ?
#
loop_
_entity_poly.entity_id
_entity_poly.type
_entity_poly.pdbx_seq_one_letter_code
_entity_poly.pdbx_strand_id
1 'polypeptide(L)'
;MYVHVEREVAEKLGLSRATIRAVREKVLVRGRDYDLEGGAVKYTDAGLQRVELEVGAKTAAPSTTPSPAENRRGGEGQDSPPPASKAPEGTLRDDFSPQEAVVVRGFRNLRLIQAEIAGRLVRVRVRNSVNFVKGMRIPVRLLNGDLYELARRCPRWRGRW
;
A
#
# COMPACT_ATOMS: atom_id res chain seq x y z
N MET A 1 -13.62 -20.95 20.30
CA MET A 1 -13.75 -21.76 19.06
C MET A 1 -13.79 -20.77 17.91
N TYR A 2 -12.98 -20.97 16.85
CA TYR A 2 -12.95 -20.07 15.70
C TYR A 2 -13.85 -20.64 14.60
N VAL A 3 -14.87 -19.88 14.23
CA VAL A 3 -16.00 -20.43 13.44
C VAL A 3 -16.01 -19.88 12.02
N HIS A 4 -15.53 -18.66 11.81
CA HIS A 4 -15.71 -17.95 10.53
C HIS A 4 -14.38 -17.70 9.83
N VAL A 5 -14.28 -18.07 8.55
CA VAL A 5 -13.07 -17.82 7.75
C VAL A 5 -13.16 -16.46 7.07
N GLU A 6 -12.06 -15.69 7.04
CA GLU A 6 -12.04 -14.34 6.45
C GLU A 6 -12.55 -14.23 5.02
N ARG A 7 -12.34 -15.29 4.23
CA ARG A 7 -12.85 -15.34 2.86
C ARG A 7 -14.39 -15.32 2.83
N GLU A 8 -15.03 -16.11 3.67
CA GLU A 8 -16.50 -16.21 3.73
C GLU A 8 -17.10 -14.92 4.27
N VAL A 9 -16.45 -14.30 5.26
CA VAL A 9 -16.85 -12.99 5.78
C VAL A 9 -16.76 -11.90 4.70
N ALA A 10 -15.71 -11.93 3.89
CA ALA A 10 -15.55 -10.99 2.77
C ALA A 10 -16.63 -11.16 1.72
N GLU A 11 -16.95 -12.41 1.35
CA GLU A 11 -18.02 -12.73 0.39
C GLU A 11 -19.40 -12.33 0.95
N LYS A 12 -19.68 -12.61 2.23
CA LYS A 12 -20.94 -12.29 2.89
C LYS A 12 -21.19 -10.78 3.01
N LEU A 13 -20.14 -10.00 3.29
CA LEU A 13 -20.24 -8.54 3.41
C LEU A 13 -20.08 -7.81 2.06
N GLY A 14 -19.80 -8.54 0.97
CA GLY A 14 -19.54 -7.93 -0.34
C GLY A 14 -18.29 -7.03 -0.35
N LEU A 15 -17.35 -7.27 0.56
CA LEU A 15 -16.16 -6.43 0.74
C LEU A 15 -14.91 -7.11 0.18
N SER A 16 -13.96 -6.30 -0.26
CA SER A 16 -12.64 -6.82 -0.62
C SER A 16 -11.89 -7.32 0.61
N ARG A 17 -11.08 -8.38 0.43
CA ARG A 17 -10.21 -8.91 1.50
C ARG A 17 -9.22 -7.87 2.04
N ALA A 18 -8.81 -6.91 1.20
CA ALA A 18 -7.98 -5.79 1.61
C ALA A 18 -8.71 -4.86 2.60
N THR A 19 -9.99 -4.62 2.37
CA THR A 19 -10.85 -3.82 3.25
C THR A 19 -11.07 -4.52 4.59
N ILE A 20 -11.39 -5.82 4.58
CA ILE A 20 -11.52 -6.60 5.82
C ILE A 20 -10.21 -6.64 6.60
N ARG A 21 -9.07 -6.80 5.91
CA ARG A 21 -7.75 -6.72 6.53
C ARG A 21 -7.51 -5.38 7.21
N ALA A 22 -7.85 -4.27 6.57
CA ALA A 22 -7.69 -2.94 7.15
C ALA A 22 -8.59 -2.73 8.38
N VAL A 23 -9.85 -3.21 8.33
CA VAL A 23 -10.77 -3.18 9.48
C VAL A 23 -10.24 -4.03 10.63
N ARG A 24 -9.73 -5.23 10.33
CA ARG A 24 -9.13 -6.12 11.32
C ARG A 24 -7.94 -5.47 12.01
N GLU A 25 -6.99 -4.93 11.25
CA GLU A 25 -5.79 -4.28 11.81
C GLU A 25 -6.15 -3.04 12.66
N LYS A 26 -7.31 -2.43 12.44
CA LYS A 26 -7.78 -1.26 13.19
C LYS A 26 -8.56 -1.62 14.47
N VAL A 27 -9.42 -2.64 14.42
CA VAL A 27 -10.46 -2.88 15.45
C VAL A 27 -10.26 -4.18 16.23
N LEU A 28 -9.57 -5.16 15.66
CA LEU A 28 -9.47 -6.50 16.21
C LEU A 28 -8.11 -6.80 16.81
N VAL A 29 -8.11 -7.55 17.92
CA VAL A 29 -6.89 -8.01 18.59
C VAL A 29 -6.62 -9.48 18.26
N ARG A 30 -5.40 -9.76 17.79
CA ARG A 30 -4.95 -11.13 17.49
C ARG A 30 -4.94 -12.00 18.75
N GLY A 31 -5.41 -13.23 18.64
CA GLY A 31 -5.51 -14.21 19.75
C GLY A 31 -6.74 -14.02 20.64
N ARG A 32 -7.46 -12.90 20.50
CA ARG A 32 -8.73 -12.63 21.19
C ARG A 32 -9.92 -12.66 20.23
N ASP A 33 -9.82 -11.90 19.15
CA ASP A 33 -10.91 -11.69 18.19
C ASP A 33 -10.69 -12.43 16.87
N TYR A 34 -9.43 -12.68 16.51
CA TYR A 34 -9.06 -13.49 15.36
C TYR A 34 -7.74 -14.20 15.58
N ASP A 35 -7.54 -15.32 14.88
CA ASP A 35 -6.24 -15.98 14.82
C ASP A 35 -5.95 -16.55 13.44
N LEU A 36 -4.69 -16.96 13.24
CA LEU A 36 -4.16 -17.44 11.98
C LEU A 36 -3.88 -18.93 12.08
N GLU A 37 -4.80 -19.74 11.57
CA GLU A 37 -4.79 -21.19 11.70
C GLU A 37 -4.82 -21.82 10.31
N GLY A 38 -3.84 -22.68 10.01
CA GLY A 38 -3.74 -23.34 8.69
C GLY A 38 -3.52 -22.37 7.51
N GLY A 39 -2.94 -21.19 7.76
CA GLY A 39 -2.72 -20.16 6.73
C GLY A 39 -3.97 -19.35 6.37
N ALA A 40 -5.09 -19.57 7.05
CA ALA A 40 -6.30 -18.77 6.95
C ALA A 40 -6.52 -17.96 8.23
N VAL A 41 -7.08 -16.77 8.06
CA VAL A 41 -7.51 -15.94 9.20
C VAL A 41 -8.89 -16.40 9.58
N LYS A 42 -9.05 -16.84 10.83
CA LYS A 42 -10.33 -17.24 11.40
C LYS A 42 -10.74 -16.25 12.48
N TYR A 43 -12.02 -15.90 12.50
CA TYR A 43 -12.61 -14.99 13.46
C TYR A 43 -13.40 -15.77 14.51
N THR A 44 -13.41 -15.24 15.73
CA THR A 44 -14.40 -15.61 16.74
C THR A 44 -15.71 -14.87 16.45
N ASP A 45 -16.84 -15.33 17.00
CA ASP A 45 -18.13 -14.63 16.83
C ASP A 45 -18.07 -13.17 17.32
N ALA A 46 -17.33 -12.93 18.41
CA ALA A 46 -17.10 -11.57 18.93
C ALA A 46 -16.28 -10.70 17.94
N GLY A 47 -15.28 -11.29 17.28
CA GLY A 47 -14.49 -10.60 16.27
C GLY A 47 -15.31 -10.28 15.01
N LEU A 48 -16.19 -11.19 14.60
CA LEU A 48 -17.08 -10.97 13.47
C LEU A 48 -18.05 -9.81 13.74
N GLN A 49 -18.71 -9.79 14.90
CA GLN A 49 -19.62 -8.69 15.27
C GLN A 49 -18.93 -7.32 15.23
N ARG A 50 -17.67 -7.23 15.66
CA ARG A 50 -16.90 -5.98 15.60
C ARG A 50 -16.62 -5.54 14.16
N VAL A 51 -16.32 -6.48 13.27
CA VAL A 51 -16.14 -6.20 11.83
C VAL A 51 -17.46 -5.73 11.23
N GLU A 52 -18.56 -6.41 11.50
CA GLU A 52 -19.90 -6.03 11.03
C GLU A 52 -20.31 -4.65 11.56
N LEU A 53 -20.00 -4.33 12.81
CA LEU A 53 -20.32 -3.04 13.42
C LEU A 53 -19.51 -1.89 12.80
N GLU A 54 -18.20 -2.07 12.58
CA GLU A 54 -17.36 -1.05 11.93
C GLU A 54 -17.74 -0.86 10.45
N VAL A 55 -18.05 -1.95 9.74
CA VAL A 55 -18.49 -1.91 8.34
C VAL A 55 -19.88 -1.27 8.23
N GLY A 56 -20.81 -1.66 9.11
CA GLY A 56 -22.15 -1.10 9.21
C GLY A 56 -22.12 0.39 9.53
N ALA A 57 -21.30 0.82 10.49
CA ALA A 57 -21.12 2.23 10.83
C ALA A 57 -20.54 3.04 9.66
N LYS A 58 -19.67 2.44 8.84
CA LYS A 58 -19.11 3.08 7.66
C LYS A 58 -20.08 3.14 6.47
N THR A 59 -21.07 2.26 6.45
CA THR A 59 -22.13 2.22 5.43
C THR A 59 -23.34 3.09 5.84
N ALA A 60 -23.52 3.35 7.13
CA ALA A 60 -24.62 4.12 7.70
C ALA A 60 -24.40 5.65 7.77
N ALA A 61 -23.42 6.19 7.04
CA ALA A 61 -23.24 7.65 6.94
C ALA A 61 -23.59 8.17 5.53
N PRO A 62 -24.85 8.54 5.28
CA PRO A 62 -25.20 9.51 4.25
C PRO A 62 -25.47 10.91 4.84
N SER A 63 -24.89 11.94 4.19
CA SER A 63 -25.27 13.38 4.16
C SER A 63 -24.89 14.22 5.41
N THR A 64 -24.36 15.44 5.35
CA THR A 64 -24.83 16.63 4.60
C THR A 64 -23.80 17.77 4.69
N THR A 65 -23.55 18.50 3.61
CA THR A 65 -23.54 19.98 3.63
C THR A 65 -24.03 20.48 2.26
N PRO A 66 -24.99 21.42 2.21
CA PRO A 66 -25.74 21.80 1.02
C PRO A 66 -25.06 22.91 0.17
N SER A 67 -25.45 22.94 -1.11
CA SER A 67 -25.41 24.08 -2.06
C SER A 67 -26.09 25.32 -1.43
N PRO A 68 -25.82 26.61 -1.82
CA PRO A 68 -26.18 27.10 -3.16
C PRO A 68 -25.38 28.30 -3.73
N ALA A 69 -25.44 28.49 -5.05
CA ALA A 69 -25.73 29.78 -5.73
C ALA A 69 -24.98 29.90 -7.07
N GLU A 70 -25.65 29.40 -8.08
CA GLU A 70 -25.57 29.85 -9.46
C GLU A 70 -26.06 31.32 -9.54
N ASN A 71 -25.21 32.26 -9.95
CA ASN A 71 -25.63 33.38 -10.80
C ASN A 71 -24.48 34.27 -11.32
N ARG A 72 -24.55 34.48 -12.65
CA ARG A 72 -24.20 35.70 -13.42
C ARG A 72 -22.76 35.92 -13.89
N ARG A 73 -22.57 35.57 -15.17
CA ARG A 73 -22.46 36.51 -16.31
C ARG A 73 -21.42 37.64 -16.18
N GLY A 74 -20.39 37.54 -17.03
CA GLY A 74 -19.70 38.69 -17.64
C GLY A 74 -18.28 38.94 -17.13
N GLY A 75 -17.35 39.20 -18.05
CA GLY A 75 -16.09 39.88 -17.72
C GLY A 75 -14.87 39.31 -18.42
N GLU A 76 -14.52 39.93 -19.54
CA GLU A 76 -13.26 39.81 -20.26
C GLU A 76 -12.04 40.14 -19.39
N GLY A 77 -10.91 39.52 -19.73
CA GLY A 77 -9.55 40.07 -19.63
C GLY A 77 -9.05 40.56 -18.27
N GLN A 78 -8.07 39.85 -17.70
CA GLN A 78 -6.78 40.49 -17.44
C GLN A 78 -5.68 39.49 -17.09
N ASP A 79 -4.57 39.72 -17.78
CA ASP A 79 -3.23 39.18 -17.63
C ASP A 79 -2.75 39.24 -16.17
N SER A 80 -2.40 38.09 -15.60
CA SER A 80 -1.47 37.98 -14.46
C SER A 80 -1.02 36.52 -14.28
N PRO A 81 0.28 36.20 -14.43
CA PRO A 81 0.79 34.88 -14.09
C PRO A 81 0.76 34.70 -12.56
N PRO A 82 0.28 33.56 -12.03
CA PRO A 82 0.39 33.30 -10.60
C PRO A 82 1.86 33.10 -10.21
N PRO A 83 2.33 33.73 -9.11
CA PRO A 83 3.68 33.53 -8.61
C PRO A 83 3.85 32.08 -8.15
N ALA A 84 5.06 31.56 -8.35
CA ALA A 84 5.51 30.25 -7.92
C ALA A 84 5.31 30.05 -6.41
N SER A 85 4.12 29.56 -6.03
CA SER A 85 3.88 28.97 -4.72
C SER A 85 4.62 27.65 -4.66
N LYS A 86 5.87 27.74 -4.21
CA LYS A 86 6.59 26.63 -3.58
C LYS A 86 5.64 25.97 -2.59
N ALA A 87 5.19 24.77 -2.94
CA ALA A 87 4.66 23.86 -1.94
C ALA A 87 5.70 23.76 -0.81
N PRO A 88 5.29 23.68 0.46
CA PRO A 88 6.16 23.12 1.48
C PRO A 88 6.35 21.65 1.08
N GLU A 89 7.36 21.41 0.26
CA GLU A 89 7.95 20.10 0.05
C GLU A 89 8.54 19.74 1.42
N GLY A 90 7.66 19.19 2.27
CA GLY A 90 7.97 18.60 3.56
C GLY A 90 8.99 17.51 3.30
N THR A 91 10.24 17.93 3.22
CA THR A 91 11.39 17.08 3.10
C THR A 91 11.51 16.46 4.49
N LEU A 92 10.72 15.43 4.75
CA LEU A 92 11.16 14.35 5.62
C LEU A 92 12.43 13.84 4.94
N ARG A 93 13.55 14.49 5.29
CA ARG A 93 14.89 13.97 5.12
C ARG A 93 14.97 12.75 6.01
N ASP A 94 14.35 11.68 5.54
CA ASP A 94 14.73 10.35 5.94
C ASP A 94 16.17 10.22 5.47
N ASP A 95 17.11 10.24 6.40
CA ASP A 95 18.54 9.91 6.24
C ASP A 95 18.76 8.46 5.77
N PHE A 96 17.86 7.92 4.95
CA PHE A 96 17.93 6.60 4.36
C PHE A 96 18.79 6.67 3.12
N SER A 97 20.11 6.65 3.36
CA SER A 97 21.10 6.47 2.31
C SER A 97 20.72 5.24 1.47
N PRO A 98 20.56 5.38 0.13
CA PRO A 98 20.21 4.27 -0.72
C PRO A 98 21.28 3.18 -0.59
N GLN A 99 20.86 1.97 -0.21
CA GLN A 99 21.76 0.84 -0.08
C GLN A 99 21.95 0.18 -1.44
N GLU A 100 23.15 -0.30 -1.72
CA GLU A 100 23.41 -1.10 -2.92
C GLU A 100 23.03 -2.55 -2.66
N ALA A 101 22.15 -3.10 -3.49
CA ALA A 101 21.76 -4.50 -3.50
C ALA A 101 22.19 -5.18 -4.81
N VAL A 102 22.50 -6.46 -4.76
CA VAL A 102 22.82 -7.27 -5.95
C VAL A 102 21.65 -8.17 -6.30
N VAL A 103 21.14 -8.09 -7.52
CA VAL A 103 20.02 -8.93 -7.97
C VAL A 103 20.45 -10.40 -8.02
N VAL A 104 19.74 -11.27 -7.30
CA VAL A 104 20.03 -12.71 -7.27
C VAL A 104 19.13 -13.45 -8.24
N ARG A 105 17.82 -13.18 -8.20
CA ARG A 105 16.83 -13.82 -9.09
C ARG A 105 15.55 -12.99 -9.21
N GLY A 106 14.83 -13.19 -10.31
CA GLY A 106 13.46 -12.69 -10.49
C GLY A 106 12.41 -13.63 -9.90
N PHE A 107 11.22 -13.11 -9.63
CA PHE A 107 10.03 -13.91 -9.32
C PHE A 107 9.10 -13.99 -10.55
N ARG A 108 8.15 -14.94 -10.53
CA ARG A 108 7.04 -14.96 -11.51
C ARG A 108 6.21 -13.65 -11.46
N ASN A 109 6.13 -13.03 -10.28
CA ASN A 109 5.56 -11.69 -10.13
C ASN A 109 6.59 -10.65 -10.58
N LEU A 110 6.33 -9.99 -11.72
CA LEU A 110 7.23 -8.99 -12.30
C LEU A 110 7.42 -7.73 -11.44
N ARG A 111 6.65 -7.56 -10.35
CA ARG A 111 6.80 -6.44 -9.42
C ARG A 111 7.71 -6.74 -8.24
N LEU A 112 8.32 -7.92 -8.21
CA LEU A 112 9.22 -8.35 -7.15
C LEU A 112 10.47 -9.00 -7.74
N ILE A 113 11.61 -8.68 -7.15
CA ILE A 113 12.88 -9.36 -7.37
C ILE A 113 13.50 -9.73 -6.03
N GLN A 114 14.38 -10.73 -6.04
CA GLN A 114 15.19 -11.08 -4.89
C GLN A 114 16.58 -10.49 -5.08
N ALA A 115 17.03 -9.72 -4.11
CA ALA A 115 18.36 -9.12 -4.11
C ALA A 115 19.09 -9.47 -2.82
N GLU A 116 20.41 -9.35 -2.85
CA GLU A 116 21.28 -9.55 -1.70
C GLU A 116 21.83 -8.21 -1.24
N ILE A 117 21.72 -7.93 0.06
CA ILE A 117 22.27 -6.75 0.72
C ILE A 117 23.08 -7.25 1.91
N ALA A 118 24.38 -6.91 1.96
CA ALA A 118 25.27 -7.30 3.05
C ALA A 118 25.19 -8.80 3.44
N GLY A 119 25.08 -9.70 2.45
CA GLY A 119 24.97 -11.15 2.68
C GLY A 119 23.56 -11.65 3.01
N ARG A 120 22.55 -10.79 3.05
CA ARG A 120 21.15 -11.15 3.36
C ARG A 120 20.27 -11.07 2.12
N LEU A 121 19.44 -12.09 1.94
CA LEU A 121 18.47 -12.15 0.84
C LEU A 121 17.20 -11.37 1.20
N VAL A 122 16.93 -10.32 0.46
CA VAL A 122 15.78 -9.43 0.66
C VAL A 122 14.85 -9.43 -0.55
N ARG A 123 13.61 -8.99 -0.34
CA ARG A 123 12.63 -8.81 -1.42
C ARG A 123 12.60 -7.34 -1.82
N VAL A 124 12.82 -7.05 -3.09
CA VAL A 124 12.77 -5.69 -3.64
C VAL A 124 11.55 -5.54 -4.53
N ARG A 125 10.71 -4.57 -4.21
CA ARG A 125 9.57 -4.15 -5.02
C ARG A 125 10.05 -3.26 -6.15
N VAL A 126 9.69 -3.64 -7.37
CA VAL A 126 10.00 -2.89 -8.60
C VAL A 126 8.71 -2.68 -9.40
N ARG A 127 8.73 -1.70 -10.32
CA ARG A 127 7.59 -1.51 -11.23
C ARG A 127 7.49 -2.66 -12.24
N ASN A 128 8.63 -3.09 -12.76
CA ASN A 128 8.75 -4.21 -13.70
C ASN A 128 10.17 -4.81 -13.61
N SER A 129 10.28 -6.12 -13.46
CA SER A 129 11.54 -6.86 -13.28
C SER A 129 12.23 -7.29 -14.58
N VAL A 130 11.62 -7.09 -15.75
CA VAL A 130 12.12 -7.58 -17.05
C VAL A 130 13.54 -7.11 -17.37
N ASN A 131 13.90 -5.91 -16.94
CA ASN A 131 15.22 -5.32 -17.21
C ASN A 131 16.28 -5.67 -16.17
N PHE A 132 15.92 -6.39 -15.11
CA PHE A 132 16.83 -6.76 -14.03
C PHE A 132 17.45 -8.14 -14.33
N VAL A 133 18.78 -8.20 -14.28
CA VAL A 133 19.54 -9.43 -14.55
C VAL A 133 20.30 -9.84 -13.29
N LYS A 134 20.51 -11.15 -13.10
CA LYS A 134 21.33 -11.67 -11.99
C LYS A 134 22.72 -11.00 -12.00
N GLY A 135 23.17 -10.56 -10.84
CA GLY A 135 24.44 -9.84 -10.64
C GLY A 135 24.35 -8.32 -10.80
N MET A 136 23.20 -7.78 -11.19
CA MET A 136 23.02 -6.34 -11.37
C MET A 136 23.00 -5.61 -10.02
N ARG A 137 23.78 -4.54 -9.88
CA ARG A 137 23.75 -3.66 -8.70
C ARG A 137 22.61 -2.65 -8.83
N ILE A 138 21.80 -2.54 -7.79
CA ILE A 138 20.62 -1.69 -7.78
C ILE A 138 20.54 -0.89 -6.47
N PRO A 139 20.21 0.41 -6.53
CA PRO A 139 19.98 1.22 -5.36
C PRO A 139 18.58 0.93 -4.80
N VAL A 140 18.51 0.54 -3.53
CA VAL A 140 17.27 0.20 -2.85
C VAL A 140 17.11 0.96 -1.54
N ARG A 141 15.86 1.13 -1.14
CA ARG A 141 15.45 1.76 0.11
C ARG A 141 14.63 0.77 0.92
N LEU A 142 14.87 0.71 2.22
CA LEU A 142 14.06 -0.10 3.13
C LEU A 142 12.64 0.46 3.19
N LEU A 143 11.65 -0.37 2.92
CA LEU A 143 10.24 0.01 3.02
C LEU A 143 9.65 -0.47 4.34
N ASN A 144 9.76 -1.78 4.62
CA ASN A 144 9.25 -2.39 5.85
C ASN A 144 9.84 -3.81 6.04
N GLY A 145 10.50 -4.06 7.17
CA GLY A 145 11.08 -5.37 7.50
C GLY A 145 12.06 -5.87 6.42
N ASP A 146 11.73 -6.98 5.76
CA ASP A 146 12.55 -7.55 4.68
C ASP A 146 12.15 -7.07 3.27
N LEU A 147 11.20 -6.12 3.20
CA LEU A 147 10.72 -5.53 1.96
C LEU A 147 11.42 -4.20 1.71
N TYR A 148 12.09 -4.15 0.57
CA TYR A 148 12.78 -2.98 0.04
C TYR A 148 12.04 -2.49 -1.21
N GLU A 149 12.22 -1.23 -1.55
CA GLU A 149 11.80 -0.65 -2.81
C GLU A 149 13.00 -0.10 -3.57
N LEU A 150 12.80 0.14 -4.86
CA LEU A 150 13.84 0.71 -5.71
C LEU A 150 13.96 2.23 -5.46
N ALA A 151 15.14 2.69 -5.07
CA ALA A 151 15.36 4.10 -4.73
C ALA A 151 15.44 5.03 -5.95
N ARG A 152 15.66 4.47 -7.14
CA ARG A 152 15.72 5.22 -8.42
C ARG A 152 14.73 4.64 -9.43
N ARG A 153 14.61 5.29 -10.59
CA ARG A 153 13.79 4.79 -11.69
C ARG A 153 14.28 3.41 -12.16
N CYS A 154 13.35 2.60 -12.67
CA CYS A 154 13.70 1.32 -13.27
C CYS A 154 14.63 1.51 -14.48
N PRO A 155 15.59 0.60 -14.68
CA PRO A 155 16.48 0.63 -15.84
C PRO A 155 15.66 0.53 -17.13
N ARG A 156 16.04 1.32 -18.14
CA ARG A 156 15.38 1.30 -19.45
C ARG A 156 15.82 0.11 -20.30
N TRP A 157 17.07 -0.32 -20.13
CA TRP A 157 17.67 -1.42 -20.89
C TRP A 157 18.00 -2.59 -19.96
N ARG A 158 17.87 -3.81 -20.49
CA ARG A 158 18.12 -5.03 -19.73
C ARG A 158 19.59 -5.13 -19.30
N GLY A 159 19.82 -5.29 -18.00
CA GLY A 159 21.15 -5.43 -17.41
C GLY A 159 21.99 -4.15 -17.36
N ARG A 160 21.43 -2.99 -17.74
CA ARG A 160 22.10 -1.69 -17.63
C ARG A 160 21.32 -0.77 -16.70
N TRP A 161 21.99 -0.31 -15.66
CA TRP A 161 21.45 0.70 -14.75
C TRP A 161 21.58 2.09 -15.35
#